data_AF-A0A952QHM7-F1
#
_entry.id   AF-A0A952QHM7-F1
#
_cell.length_a   1.000
_cell.length_b   1.000
_cell.length_c   1.000
_cell.angle_alpha   90.00
_cell.angle_beta   90.00
_cell.angle_gamma   90.00
#
_symmetry.space_group_name_H-M   'P 1'
#
loop_
_entity.id
_entity.type
_entity.pdbx_description
1 polymer ?
#
loop_
_entity_poly.entity_id
_entity_poly.type
_entity_poly.pdbx_seq_one_letter_code
_entity_poly.pdbx_strand_id
1 'polypeptide(L)'
;MPPPEQTQMSAPGRKPLLAGLRDLFSIRYHIRRLKEDISATKSALERRKALHDGQATEEELPDIFRGKLMGVFFATGWTNLLGIMAGGFLQYRFGNGLLGLYATPPLCFTFTAVAFQIGWWFDNKPIYRSVAETPGGRFLALQRDMVPVHRASLPIAIGFSLMNYVILSPLYLLLEWINPMLAKNTPAGALIMVIEFLFVGGTFVRLMGDFFDRHGYTLAAKYREICVGN
;
A
#
# COMPACT_ATOMS: atom_id res chain seq x y z
N MET A 1 19.71 -5.08 -29.48
CA MET A 1 19.21 -5.43 -28.14
C MET A 1 17.98 -6.30 -28.33
N PRO A 2 17.96 -7.53 -27.83
CA PRO A 2 16.73 -8.32 -27.84
C PRO A 2 15.66 -7.63 -26.98
N PRO A 3 14.38 -7.72 -27.34
CA PRO A 3 13.30 -7.15 -26.53
C PRO A 3 13.24 -7.87 -25.18
N PRO A 4 12.89 -7.18 -24.08
CA PRO A 4 12.69 -7.84 -22.80
C PRO A 4 11.56 -8.87 -22.94
N GLU A 5 11.81 -10.10 -22.48
CA GLU A 5 10.80 -11.15 -22.37
C GLU A 5 9.55 -10.58 -21.69
N GLN A 6 8.48 -10.46 -22.47
CA GLN A 6 7.14 -10.23 -21.93
C GLN A 6 6.84 -11.40 -20.99
N THR A 7 6.92 -11.13 -19.69
CA THR A 7 6.51 -12.08 -18.67
C THR A 7 5.00 -12.24 -18.84
N GLN A 8 4.57 -13.27 -19.59
CA GLN A 8 3.16 -13.67 -19.67
C GLN A 8 2.69 -13.99 -18.25
N MET A 9 2.08 -13.00 -17.60
CA MET A 9 1.40 -13.20 -16.33
C MET A 9 0.10 -13.92 -16.62
N SER A 10 0.16 -15.24 -16.54
CA SER A 10 -1.00 -16.11 -16.49
C SER A 10 -1.96 -15.60 -15.41
N ALA A 11 -3.25 -15.55 -15.76
CA ALA A 11 -4.33 -15.20 -14.84
C ALA A 11 -4.19 -16.01 -13.54
N PRO A 12 -4.38 -15.41 -12.35
CA PRO A 12 -4.07 -16.07 -11.10
C PRO A 12 -5.01 -17.27 -10.89
N GLY A 13 -4.49 -18.47 -11.12
CA GLY A 13 -5.16 -19.71 -10.76
C GLY A 13 -5.42 -19.73 -9.25
N ARG A 14 -6.63 -20.11 -8.84
CA ARG A 14 -7.01 -20.24 -7.42
C ARG A 14 -6.10 -21.28 -6.76
N LYS A 15 -5.07 -20.82 -6.03
CA LYS A 15 -4.19 -21.70 -5.27
C LYS A 15 -4.92 -22.27 -4.05
N PRO A 16 -4.60 -23.50 -3.60
CA PRO A 16 -5.14 -24.07 -2.38
C PRO A 16 -4.79 -23.22 -1.15
N LEU A 17 -5.72 -23.09 -0.21
CA LEU A 17 -5.63 -22.21 0.96
C LEU A 17 -4.38 -22.45 1.82
N LEU A 18 -3.98 -23.72 1.98
CA LEU A 18 -2.76 -24.13 2.70
C LEU A 18 -1.45 -23.74 1.99
N ALA A 19 -1.42 -23.81 0.66
CA ALA A 19 -0.27 -23.35 -0.12
C ALA A 19 -0.14 -21.82 -0.05
N GLY A 20 -1.28 -21.11 -0.06
CA GLY A 20 -1.35 -19.68 0.21
C GLY A 20 -0.74 -19.32 1.57
N LEU A 21 -1.17 -20.00 2.65
CA LEU A 21 -0.66 -19.78 4.01
C LEU A 21 0.85 -20.08 4.13
N ARG A 22 1.34 -21.18 3.55
CA ARG A 22 2.79 -21.50 3.59
C ARG A 22 3.62 -20.45 2.87
N ASP A 23 3.15 -19.95 1.72
CA ASP A 23 3.85 -18.91 0.98
C ASP A 23 3.83 -17.56 1.74
N LEU A 24 2.86 -17.30 2.63
CA LEU A 24 2.81 -16.08 3.46
C LEU A 24 3.98 -16.00 4.45
N PHE A 25 4.59 -17.13 4.81
CA PHE A 25 5.72 -17.17 5.76
C PHE A 25 7.07 -17.42 5.09
N SER A 26 7.13 -17.50 3.75
CA SER A 26 8.37 -17.77 3.02
C SER A 26 9.12 -16.49 2.65
N ILE A 27 10.19 -16.17 3.38
CA ILE A 27 11.05 -14.99 3.15
C ILE A 27 11.64 -14.96 1.74
N ARG A 28 12.09 -16.11 1.21
CA ARG A 28 12.64 -16.19 -0.16
C ARG A 28 11.59 -15.83 -1.22
N TYR A 29 10.34 -16.24 -1.00
CA TYR A 29 9.24 -15.89 -1.87
C TYR A 29 8.96 -14.38 -1.82
N HIS A 30 8.91 -13.80 -0.62
CA HIS A 30 8.70 -12.35 -0.42
C HIS A 30 9.77 -11.50 -1.12
N ILE A 31 11.05 -11.86 -0.99
CA ILE A 31 12.14 -11.14 -1.65
C ILE A 31 12.03 -11.22 -3.18
N ARG A 32 11.74 -12.42 -3.72
CA ARG A 32 11.56 -12.59 -5.16
C ARG A 32 10.40 -11.74 -5.69
N ARG A 33 9.25 -11.78 -5.02
CA ARG A 33 8.06 -11.03 -5.43
C ARG A 33 8.27 -9.52 -5.29
N LEU A 34 8.91 -9.06 -4.22
CA LEU A 34 9.29 -7.66 -4.06
C LEU A 34 10.17 -7.18 -5.21
N LYS A 35 11.15 -8.00 -5.64
CA LYS A 35 11.98 -7.69 -6.80
C LYS A 35 11.16 -7.60 -8.10
N GLU A 36 10.24 -8.54 -8.32
CA GLU A 36 9.30 -8.51 -9.45
C GLU A 36 8.44 -7.23 -9.42
N ASP A 37 7.89 -6.87 -8.27
CA ASP A 37 7.02 -5.70 -8.10
C ASP A 37 7.79 -4.37 -8.27
N ILE A 38 9.03 -4.28 -7.80
CA ILE A 38 9.90 -3.11 -8.03
C ILE A 38 10.24 -2.99 -9.53
N SER A 39 10.54 -4.11 -10.19
CA SER A 39 10.81 -4.13 -11.62
C SER A 39 9.59 -3.71 -12.44
N ALA A 40 8.42 -4.24 -12.11
CA ALA A 40 7.15 -3.89 -12.74
C ALA A 40 6.79 -2.41 -12.50
N THR A 41 6.99 -1.91 -11.27
CA THR A 41 6.80 -0.50 -10.93
C THR A 41 7.70 0.39 -11.78
N LYS A 42 9.00 0.06 -11.90
CA LYS A 42 9.94 0.81 -12.72
C LYS A 42 9.50 0.85 -14.18
N SER A 43 9.16 -0.30 -14.76
CA SER A 43 8.70 -0.40 -16.14
C SER A 43 7.42 0.41 -16.39
N ALA A 44 6.45 0.34 -15.46
CA ALA A 44 5.22 1.13 -15.54
C ALA A 44 5.48 2.64 -15.42
N LEU A 45 6.41 3.08 -14.56
CA LEU A 45 6.78 4.49 -14.43
C LEU A 45 7.50 5.03 -15.67
N GLU A 46 8.28 4.20 -16.35
CA GLU A 46 8.90 4.55 -17.64
C GLU A 46 7.85 4.64 -18.76
N ARG A 47 6.86 3.74 -18.75
CA ARG A 47 5.77 3.69 -19.74
C ARG A 47 4.58 4.62 -19.42
N ARG A 48 4.53 5.23 -18.24
CA ARG A 48 3.42 6.13 -17.85
C ARG A 48 3.25 7.31 -18.80
N LYS A 49 4.34 7.74 -19.45
CA LYS A 49 4.29 8.82 -20.44
C LYS A 49 3.45 8.41 -21.65
N ALA A 50 3.59 7.17 -22.13
CA ALA A 50 2.77 6.64 -23.21
C ALA A 50 1.27 6.62 -22.85
N LEU A 51 0.93 6.40 -21.58
CA LEU A 51 -0.46 6.47 -21.11
C LEU A 51 -1.03 7.89 -21.12
N HIS A 52 -0.21 8.92 -20.86
CA HIS A 52 -0.65 10.31 -20.93
C HIS A 52 -0.71 10.86 -22.35
N ASP A 53 0.15 10.35 -23.22
CA ASP A 53 0.25 10.77 -24.62
C ASP A 53 -0.77 10.02 -25.52
N GLY A 54 -1.60 9.12 -24.96
CA GLY A 54 -2.60 8.35 -25.71
C GLY A 54 -1.99 7.27 -26.61
N GLN A 55 -0.77 6.83 -26.31
CA GLN A 55 0.02 5.88 -27.10
C GLN A 55 0.16 4.51 -26.43
N ALA A 56 -0.53 4.29 -25.31
CA ALA A 56 -0.47 3.01 -24.61
C ALA A 56 -1.33 1.98 -25.34
N THR A 57 -0.79 0.77 -25.51
CA THR A 57 -1.57 -0.34 -26.08
C THR A 57 -2.56 -0.88 -25.04
N GLU A 58 -3.66 -1.47 -25.52
CA GLU A 58 -4.68 -2.07 -24.65
C GLU A 58 -4.09 -3.17 -23.75
N GLU A 59 -3.14 -3.94 -24.27
CA GLU A 59 -2.48 -5.02 -23.53
C GLU A 59 -1.55 -4.50 -22.42
N GLU A 60 -0.98 -3.31 -22.58
CA GLU A 60 -0.06 -2.72 -21.61
C GLU A 60 -0.75 -1.91 -20.51
N LEU A 61 -1.98 -1.45 -20.74
CA LEU A 61 -2.74 -0.60 -19.82
C LEU A 61 -2.84 -1.20 -18.39
N PRO A 62 -3.23 -2.48 -18.22
CA PRO A 62 -3.35 -3.09 -16.89
C PRO A 62 -2.03 -3.09 -16.11
N ASP A 63 -0.92 -3.41 -16.79
CA ASP A 63 0.41 -3.46 -16.19
C ASP A 63 0.90 -2.07 -15.80
N ILE A 64 0.61 -1.06 -16.61
CA ILE A 64 0.91 0.34 -16.27
C ILE A 64 0.12 0.76 -15.04
N PHE A 65 -1.20 0.52 -14.98
CA PHE A 65 -2.00 0.89 -13.80
C PHE A 65 -1.56 0.15 -12.54
N ARG A 66 -1.29 -1.16 -12.63
CA ARG A 66 -0.74 -1.95 -11.51
C ARG A 66 0.57 -1.36 -11.02
N GLY A 67 1.53 -1.12 -11.92
CA GLY A 67 2.84 -0.60 -11.53
C GLY A 67 2.78 0.83 -10.99
N LYS A 68 1.86 1.67 -11.47
CA LYS A 68 1.57 2.99 -10.87
C LYS A 68 1.01 2.86 -9.45
N LEU A 69 0.04 1.97 -9.22
CA LEU A 69 -0.53 1.71 -7.89
C LEU A 69 0.56 1.26 -6.92
N MET A 70 1.42 0.34 -7.36
CA MET A 70 2.52 -0.19 -6.56
C MET A 70 3.62 0.86 -6.30
N GLY A 71 3.91 1.71 -7.29
CA GLY A 71 4.82 2.84 -7.13
C GLY A 71 4.33 3.86 -6.10
N VAL A 72 3.05 4.25 -6.17
CA VAL A 72 2.45 5.14 -5.17
C VAL A 72 2.42 4.47 -3.80
N PHE A 73 2.14 3.17 -3.73
CA PHE A 73 2.16 2.40 -2.48
C PHE A 73 3.53 2.45 -1.80
N PHE A 74 4.62 2.15 -2.52
CA PHE A 74 5.97 2.25 -1.96
C PHE A 74 6.36 3.68 -1.61
N ALA A 75 6.05 4.64 -2.49
CA ALA A 75 6.38 6.05 -2.28
C ALA A 75 5.65 6.67 -1.09
N THR A 76 4.52 6.11 -0.67
CA THR A 76 3.71 6.63 0.45
C THR A 76 3.88 5.82 1.73
N GLY A 77 4.51 4.64 1.69
CA GLY A 77 4.72 3.79 2.87
C GLY A 77 5.50 4.47 4.01
N TRP A 78 6.41 5.40 3.71
CA TRP A 78 7.14 6.15 4.74
C TRP A 78 6.24 7.10 5.55
N THR A 79 5.07 7.48 5.03
CA THR A 79 4.14 8.36 5.74
C THR A 79 3.52 7.72 6.98
N ASN A 80 3.63 6.39 7.14
CA ASN A 80 3.36 5.72 8.42
C ASN A 80 4.18 6.31 9.58
N LEU A 81 5.39 6.83 9.31
CA LEU A 81 6.21 7.51 10.32
C LEU A 81 5.48 8.73 10.92
N LEU A 82 4.68 9.43 10.12
CA LEU A 82 3.88 10.56 10.60
C LEU A 82 2.81 10.08 11.59
N GLY A 83 2.18 8.94 11.33
CA GLY A 83 1.23 8.31 12.24
C GLY A 83 1.87 7.87 13.55
N ILE A 84 3.07 7.29 13.48
CA ILE A 84 3.88 6.91 14.65
C ILE A 84 4.24 8.13 15.49
N MET A 85 4.73 9.21 14.85
CA MET A 85 5.06 10.46 15.57
C MET A 85 3.82 11.07 16.22
N ALA A 86 2.68 11.10 15.53
CA ALA A 86 1.43 11.61 16.07
C ALA A 86 0.93 10.76 17.25
N GLY A 87 1.00 9.43 17.16
CA GLY A 87 0.68 8.53 18.26
C GLY A 87 1.61 8.70 19.48
N GLY A 88 2.91 8.85 19.24
CA GLY A 88 3.90 9.15 20.29
C GLY A 88 3.67 10.51 20.95
N PHE A 89 3.25 11.52 20.18
CA PHE A 89 2.85 12.81 20.74
C PHE A 89 1.63 12.69 21.66
N LEU A 90 0.61 11.90 21.28
CA LEU A 90 -0.54 11.62 22.13
C LEU A 90 -0.13 10.87 23.42
N GLN A 91 0.75 9.87 23.31
CA GLN A 91 1.32 9.18 24.47
C GLN A 91 1.99 10.18 25.44
N TYR A 92 2.83 11.07 24.93
CA TYR A 92 3.53 12.07 25.73
C TYR A 92 2.56 13.08 26.36
N ARG A 93 1.62 13.62 25.57
CA ARG A 93 0.70 14.68 26.01
C ARG A 93 -0.27 14.23 27.10
N PHE A 94 -0.69 12.97 27.07
CA PHE A 94 -1.68 12.42 28.01
C PHE A 94 -1.06 11.49 29.06
N GLY A 95 0.25 11.22 28.98
CA GLY A 95 0.95 10.35 29.94
C GLY A 95 0.47 8.91 29.94
N ASN A 96 -0.15 8.44 28.85
CA ASN A 96 -0.76 7.11 28.75
C ASN A 96 -0.19 6.34 27.55
N GLY A 97 0.60 5.30 27.85
CA GLY A 97 1.21 4.41 26.85
C GLY A 97 0.21 3.69 25.95
N LEU A 98 -0.92 3.27 26.51
CA LEU A 98 -1.98 2.57 25.77
C LEU A 98 -2.67 3.51 24.77
N LEU A 99 -2.86 4.78 25.13
CA LEU A 99 -3.45 5.76 24.19
C LEU A 99 -2.57 5.91 22.95
N GLY A 100 -1.24 6.00 23.11
CA GLY A 100 -0.31 6.03 21.98
C GLY A 100 -0.35 4.76 21.15
N LEU A 101 -0.33 3.60 21.81
CA LEU A 101 -0.39 2.29 21.16
C LEU A 101 -1.66 2.14 20.30
N TYR A 102 -2.84 2.48 20.85
CA TYR A 102 -4.12 2.32 20.14
C TYR A 102 -4.39 3.41 19.11
N ALA A 103 -3.89 4.63 19.32
CA ALA A 103 -4.06 5.72 18.35
C ALA A 103 -3.12 5.59 17.14
N THR A 104 -1.95 4.95 17.29
CA THR A 104 -0.93 4.90 16.24
C THR A 104 -1.44 4.24 14.95
N PRO A 105 -2.02 3.02 14.94
CA PRO A 105 -2.42 2.38 13.68
C PRO A 105 -3.53 3.12 12.90
N PRO A 106 -4.61 3.64 13.52
CA PRO A 106 -5.57 4.50 12.81
C PRO A 106 -4.92 5.76 12.21
N LEU A 107 -3.96 6.37 12.91
CA LEU A 107 -3.24 7.54 12.41
C LEU A 107 -2.34 7.17 11.23
N CYS A 108 -1.56 6.09 11.32
CA CYS A 108 -0.75 5.55 10.23
C CYS A 108 -1.61 5.31 8.98
N PHE A 109 -2.72 4.58 9.13
CA PHE A 109 -3.62 4.29 8.03
C PHE A 109 -4.20 5.58 7.41
N THR A 110 -4.57 6.56 8.23
CA THR A 110 -5.10 7.84 7.75
C THR A 110 -4.06 8.62 6.96
N PHE A 111 -2.86 8.82 7.50
CA PHE A 111 -1.79 9.54 6.81
C PHE A 111 -1.39 8.85 5.50
N THR A 112 -1.22 7.53 5.52
CA THR A 112 -0.87 6.78 4.31
C THR A 112 -2.00 6.73 3.30
N ALA A 113 -3.26 6.61 3.72
CA ALA A 113 -4.40 6.69 2.81
C ALA A 113 -4.48 8.05 2.11
N VAL A 114 -4.31 9.15 2.86
CA VAL A 114 -4.30 10.51 2.29
C VAL A 114 -3.12 10.69 1.35
N ALA A 115 -1.92 10.29 1.76
CA ALA A 115 -0.73 10.38 0.92
C ALA A 115 -0.87 9.55 -0.37
N PHE A 116 -1.45 8.36 -0.29
CA PHE A 116 -1.75 7.51 -1.43
C PHE A 116 -2.71 8.19 -2.41
N GLN A 117 -3.81 8.76 -1.92
CA GLN A 117 -4.76 9.49 -2.77
C GLN A 117 -4.09 10.70 -3.45
N ILE A 118 -3.26 11.45 -2.72
CA ILE A 118 -2.52 12.59 -3.25
C ILE A 118 -1.54 12.14 -4.35
N GLY A 119 -0.73 11.12 -4.08
CA GLY A 119 0.22 10.57 -5.05
C GLY A 119 -0.49 10.05 -6.31
N TRP A 120 -1.58 9.31 -6.12
CA TRP A 120 -2.39 8.81 -7.23
C TRP A 120 -3.02 9.93 -8.05
N TRP A 121 -3.54 10.98 -7.39
CA TRP A 121 -4.09 12.15 -8.06
C TRP A 121 -3.04 12.83 -8.94
N PHE A 122 -1.85 13.11 -8.41
CA PHE A 122 -0.81 13.80 -9.19
C PHE A 122 -0.40 13.03 -10.43
N ASP A 123 -0.32 11.70 -10.33
CA ASP A 123 0.11 10.82 -11.42
C ASP A 123 -1.01 10.48 -12.42
N ASN A 124 -2.28 10.81 -12.11
CA ASN A 124 -3.44 10.54 -12.98
C ASN A 124 -4.28 11.79 -13.28
N LYS A 125 -3.79 12.98 -12.90
CA LYS A 125 -4.48 14.26 -13.10
C LYS A 125 -4.94 14.48 -14.56
N PRO A 126 -4.18 14.12 -15.61
CA PRO A 126 -4.65 14.25 -16.99
C PRO A 126 -5.90 13.41 -17.28
N ILE A 127 -5.92 12.15 -16.81
CA ILE A 127 -7.07 11.24 -16.98
C ILE A 127 -8.32 11.84 -16.33
N TYR A 128 -8.21 12.31 -15.09
CA TYR A 128 -9.35 12.91 -14.40
C TYR A 128 -9.84 14.20 -15.05
N ARG A 129 -8.94 14.99 -15.65
CA ARG A 129 -9.33 16.18 -16.43
C ARG A 129 -10.14 15.81 -17.66
N SER A 130 -9.88 14.66 -18.29
CA SER A 130 -10.64 14.15 -19.43
C SER A 130 -11.99 13.53 -19.02
N VAL A 131 -12.09 12.97 -17.80
CA VAL A 131 -13.32 12.33 -17.29
C VAL A 131 -14.37 13.35 -16.85
N ALA A 132 -13.95 14.49 -16.30
CA ALA A 132 -14.88 15.50 -15.77
C ALA A 132 -14.31 16.93 -15.87
N GLU A 133 -15.16 17.88 -16.24
CA GLU A 133 -14.82 19.31 -16.32
C GLU A 133 -14.75 19.96 -14.94
N THR A 134 -15.63 19.57 -14.02
CA THR A 134 -15.74 20.20 -12.70
C THR A 134 -14.78 19.57 -11.67
N PRO A 135 -14.25 20.36 -10.71
CA PRO A 135 -13.43 19.82 -9.61
C PRO A 135 -14.15 18.73 -8.80
N GLY A 136 -15.45 18.88 -8.55
CA GLY A 136 -16.26 17.90 -7.84
C GLY A 136 -16.38 16.57 -8.58
N GLY A 137 -16.59 16.59 -9.89
CA GLY A 137 -16.60 15.38 -10.72
C GLY A 137 -15.26 14.65 -10.71
N ARG A 138 -14.15 15.39 -10.75
CA ARG A 138 -12.78 14.84 -10.64
C ARG A 138 -12.52 14.22 -9.28
N PHE A 139 -12.95 14.86 -8.21
CA PHE A 139 -12.84 14.31 -6.85
C PHE A 139 -13.65 13.02 -6.70
N LEU A 140 -14.89 12.99 -7.21
CA LEU A 140 -15.70 11.78 -7.18
C LEU A 140 -15.09 10.64 -8.02
N ALA A 141 -14.50 10.96 -9.17
CA ALA A 141 -13.77 9.97 -9.98
C ALA A 141 -12.57 9.40 -9.22
N LEU A 142 -11.78 10.25 -8.56
CA LEU A 142 -10.69 9.84 -7.69
C LEU A 142 -11.18 8.93 -6.55
N GLN A 143 -12.25 9.32 -5.84
CA GLN A 143 -12.80 8.50 -4.76
C GLN A 143 -13.32 7.14 -5.27
N ARG A 144 -13.95 7.10 -6.45
CA ARG A 144 -14.38 5.82 -7.07
C ARG A 144 -13.20 4.88 -7.34
N ASP A 145 -12.04 5.41 -7.69
CA ASP A 145 -10.86 4.58 -7.94
C ASP A 145 -10.15 4.16 -6.65
N MET A 146 -10.18 5.01 -5.62
CA MET A 146 -9.44 4.82 -4.36
C MET A 146 -10.23 4.07 -3.29
N VAL A 147 -11.56 4.20 -3.25
CA VAL A 147 -12.42 3.48 -2.30
C VAL A 147 -12.20 1.95 -2.34
N PRO A 148 -12.10 1.30 -3.52
CA PRO A 148 -11.77 -0.13 -3.59
C PRO A 148 -10.41 -0.46 -2.95
N VAL A 149 -9.40 0.40 -3.16
CA VAL A 149 -8.07 0.25 -2.55
C VAL A 149 -8.18 0.31 -1.03
N HIS A 150 -8.87 1.32 -0.49
CA HIS A 150 -9.06 1.49 0.95
C HIS A 150 -9.89 0.38 1.58
N ARG A 151 -10.93 -0.09 0.88
CA ARG A 151 -11.76 -1.22 1.35
C ARG A 151 -10.99 -2.53 1.37
N ALA A 152 -10.07 -2.73 0.42
CA ALA A 152 -9.20 -3.91 0.42
C ALA A 152 -8.11 -3.82 1.50
N SER A 153 -7.52 -2.64 1.69
CA SER A 153 -6.44 -2.46 2.65
C SER A 153 -6.90 -2.40 4.10
N LEU A 154 -8.11 -1.89 4.38
CA LEU A 154 -8.59 -1.69 5.75
C LEU A 154 -8.71 -3.00 6.57
N PRO A 155 -9.33 -4.09 6.08
CA PRO A 155 -9.36 -5.36 6.83
C PRO A 155 -7.98 -5.93 7.07
N ILE A 156 -7.08 -5.77 6.10
CA ILE A 156 -5.69 -6.24 6.19
C ILE A 156 -4.95 -5.44 7.27
N ALA A 157 -5.09 -4.11 7.25
CA ALA A 157 -4.52 -3.21 8.25
C ALA A 157 -5.08 -3.47 9.65
N ILE A 158 -6.38 -3.73 9.79
CA ILE A 158 -7.01 -4.10 11.07
C ILE A 158 -6.43 -5.44 11.55
N GLY A 159 -6.39 -6.46 10.68
CA GLY A 159 -5.85 -7.77 11.03
C GLY A 159 -4.40 -7.69 11.52
N PHE A 160 -3.58 -6.91 10.82
CA PHE A 160 -2.19 -6.68 11.25
C PHE A 160 -2.07 -5.85 12.53
N SER A 161 -2.91 -4.83 12.69
CA SER A 161 -2.93 -4.03 13.92
C SER A 161 -3.32 -4.88 15.13
N LEU A 162 -4.30 -5.77 14.99
CA LEU A 162 -4.70 -6.71 16.03
C LEU A 162 -3.57 -7.69 16.37
N MET A 163 -2.91 -8.27 15.36
CA MET A 163 -1.75 -9.14 15.58
C MET A 163 -0.61 -8.39 16.28
N ASN A 164 -0.35 -7.15 15.87
CA ASN A 164 0.62 -6.26 16.51
C ASN A 164 0.24 -6.02 17.97
N TYR A 165 -1.03 -5.74 18.29
CA TYR A 165 -1.45 -5.55 19.68
C TYR A 165 -1.28 -6.80 20.55
N VAL A 166 -1.59 -7.98 20.01
CA VAL A 166 -1.42 -9.26 20.74
C VAL A 166 0.06 -9.52 21.07
N ILE A 167 0.97 -9.14 20.17
CA ILE A 167 2.41 -9.34 20.36
C ILE A 167 3.03 -8.22 21.21
N LEU A 168 2.68 -6.97 20.93
CA LEU A 168 3.29 -5.78 21.52
C LEU A 168 2.79 -5.49 22.93
N SER A 169 1.53 -5.79 23.26
CA SER A 169 1.00 -5.48 24.59
C SER A 169 1.74 -6.27 25.69
N PRO A 170 1.96 -7.59 25.56
CA PRO A 170 2.78 -8.33 26.53
C PRO A 170 4.24 -7.86 26.57
N LEU A 171 4.82 -7.54 25.41
CA LEU A 171 6.20 -7.01 25.34
C LEU A 171 6.31 -5.64 26.04
N TYR A 172 5.32 -4.77 25.88
CA TYR A 172 5.28 -3.47 26.53
C TYR A 172 5.11 -3.63 28.05
N LEU A 173 4.21 -4.51 28.50
CA LEU A 173 4.03 -4.80 29.92
C LEU A 173 5.29 -5.41 30.56
N LEU A 174 6.00 -6.27 29.82
CA LEU A 174 7.29 -6.82 30.25
C LEU A 174 8.36 -5.73 30.34
N LEU A 175 8.41 -4.82 29.36
CA LEU A 175 9.34 -3.68 29.36
C LEU A 175 9.06 -2.73 30.53
N GLU A 176 7.79 -2.44 30.79
CA GLU A 176 7.33 -1.64 31.93
C GLU A 176 7.71 -2.28 33.26
N TRP A 177 7.60 -3.61 33.36
CA TRP A 177 8.03 -4.37 34.54
C TRP A 177 9.55 -4.33 34.77
N ILE A 178 10.35 -4.47 33.70
CA ILE A 178 11.83 -4.46 33.80
C ILE A 178 12.35 -3.05 34.08
N ASN A 179 11.86 -2.04 33.36
CA ASN A 179 12.30 -0.66 33.49
C ASN A 179 11.17 0.33 33.13
N PRO A 180 10.45 0.85 34.14
CA PRO A 180 9.35 1.79 33.95
C PRO A 180 9.78 3.08 33.25
N MET A 181 11.02 3.54 33.49
CA MET A 181 11.54 4.75 32.87
C MET A 181 11.80 4.53 31.38
N LEU A 182 12.28 3.35 30.99
CA LEU A 182 12.50 2.99 29.60
C LEU A 182 11.18 2.83 28.85
N ALA A 183 10.16 2.22 29.45
CA ALA A 183 8.82 2.07 28.85
C ALA A 183 8.10 3.42 28.64
N LYS A 184 8.31 4.38 29.55
CA LYS A 184 7.78 5.73 29.43
C LYS A 184 8.47 6.56 28.34
N ASN A 185 9.77 6.35 28.14
CA ASN A 185 10.59 7.09 27.17
C ASN A 185 10.68 6.43 25.79
N THR A 186 10.29 5.16 25.67
CA THR A 186 10.23 4.47 24.39
C THR A 186 8.91 4.82 23.69
N PRO A 187 8.93 5.44 22.50
CA PRO A 187 7.71 5.62 21.72
C PRO A 187 7.19 4.23 21.38
N ALA A 188 5.97 3.87 21.80
CA ALA A 188 5.39 2.57 21.48
C ALA A 188 5.42 2.30 19.96
N GLY A 189 5.31 3.36 19.15
CA GLY A 189 5.45 3.33 17.70
C GLY A 189 6.82 2.90 17.16
N ALA A 190 7.92 3.05 17.91
CA ALA A 190 9.24 2.57 17.50
C ALA A 190 9.35 1.03 17.63
N LEU A 191 8.74 0.46 18.67
CA LEU A 191 8.61 -1.00 18.83
C LEU A 191 7.68 -1.60 17.76
N ILE A 192 6.59 -0.88 17.43
CA ILE A 192 5.71 -1.22 16.30
C ILE A 192 6.50 -1.31 15.00
N MET A 193 7.38 -0.35 14.69
CA MET A 193 8.16 -0.38 13.44
C MET A 193 9.04 -1.62 13.28
N VAL A 194 9.75 -2.03 14.33
CA VAL A 194 10.66 -3.18 14.24
C VAL A 194 9.88 -4.46 13.96
N ILE A 195 8.73 -4.62 14.61
CA ILE A 195 7.88 -5.80 14.45
C ILE A 195 7.07 -5.73 13.13
N GLU A 196 6.56 -4.56 12.75
CA GLU A 196 5.86 -4.35 11.49
C GLU A 196 6.76 -4.60 10.28
N PHE A 197 7.99 -4.08 10.30
CA PHE A 197 8.91 -4.25 9.19
C PHE A 197 9.31 -5.72 9.01
N LEU A 198 9.52 -6.46 10.10
CA LEU A 198 9.97 -7.85 10.06
C LEU A 198 8.85 -8.87 9.78
N PHE A 199 7.62 -8.64 10.27
CA PHE A 199 6.55 -9.64 10.24
C PHE A 199 5.34 -9.26 9.38
N VAL A 200 5.08 -7.96 9.19
CA VAL A 200 3.83 -7.46 8.58
C VAL A 200 4.06 -6.92 7.17
N GLY A 201 5.14 -6.17 6.96
CA GLY A 201 5.41 -5.45 5.73
C GLY A 201 5.44 -6.34 4.50
N GLY A 202 6.15 -7.48 4.56
CA GLY A 202 6.24 -8.41 3.43
C GLY A 202 4.89 -9.01 3.00
N THR A 203 4.09 -9.45 3.97
CA THR A 203 2.76 -10.01 3.70
C THR A 203 1.78 -8.94 3.23
N PHE A 204 1.87 -7.73 3.79
CA PHE A 204 1.03 -6.60 3.37
C PHE A 204 1.32 -6.18 1.93
N VAL A 205 2.59 -6.01 1.57
CA VAL A 205 3.02 -5.70 0.19
C VAL A 205 2.47 -6.74 -0.79
N ARG A 206 2.52 -8.02 -0.43
CA ARG A 206 1.99 -9.10 -1.28
C ARG A 206 0.48 -9.00 -1.48
N LEU A 207 -0.29 -8.92 -0.39
CA LEU A 207 -1.76 -8.87 -0.49
C LEU A 207 -2.22 -7.65 -1.29
N MET A 208 -1.52 -6.53 -1.15
CA MET A 208 -1.75 -5.34 -1.95
C MET A 208 -1.33 -5.53 -3.40
N GLY A 209 -0.21 -6.18 -3.69
CA GLY A 209 0.22 -6.53 -5.05
C GLY A 209 -0.82 -7.36 -5.79
N ASP A 210 -1.32 -8.44 -5.17
CA ASP A 210 -2.36 -9.31 -5.74
C ASP A 210 -3.71 -8.57 -5.93
N PHE A 211 -3.98 -7.56 -5.10
CA PHE A 211 -5.12 -6.67 -5.29
C PHE A 211 -4.88 -5.68 -6.45
N PHE A 212 -3.70 -5.06 -6.52
CA PHE A 212 -3.33 -4.11 -7.57
C PHE A 212 -3.29 -4.74 -8.96
N ASP A 213 -2.94 -6.02 -9.07
CA ASP A 213 -3.07 -6.79 -10.32
C ASP A 213 -4.52 -6.71 -10.83
N ARG A 214 -5.48 -7.11 -10.00
CA ARG A 214 -6.91 -7.15 -10.36
C ARG A 214 -7.51 -5.75 -10.55
N HIS A 215 -7.13 -4.82 -9.68
CA HIS A 215 -7.60 -3.44 -9.76
C HIS A 215 -7.02 -2.72 -10.97
N GLY A 216 -5.79 -3.05 -11.37
CA GLY A 216 -5.15 -2.57 -12.59
C GLY A 216 -5.97 -2.90 -13.85
N TYR A 217 -6.46 -4.13 -13.98
CA TYR A 217 -7.40 -4.50 -15.06
C TYR A 217 -8.71 -3.72 -15.01
N THR A 218 -9.23 -3.46 -13.81
CA THR A 218 -10.48 -2.71 -13.63
C THR A 218 -10.32 -1.26 -14.08
N LEU A 219 -9.21 -0.62 -13.69
CA LEU A 219 -8.87 0.74 -14.11
C LEU A 219 -8.56 0.81 -15.61
N ALA A 220 -7.89 -0.21 -16.14
CA ALA A 220 -7.60 -0.31 -17.56
C ALA A 220 -8.86 -0.35 -18.40
N ALA A 221 -9.82 -1.23 -18.05
CA ALA A 221 -11.10 -1.30 -18.73
C ALA A 221 -11.87 0.02 -18.65
N LYS A 222 -11.85 0.68 -17.47
CA LYS A 222 -12.54 1.95 -17.24
C LYS A 222 -11.98 3.11 -18.06
N TYR A 223 -10.66 3.17 -18.25
CA TYR A 223 -9.98 4.31 -18.87
C TYR A 223 -9.42 4.02 -20.27
N ARG A 224 -9.78 2.88 -20.86
CA ARG A 224 -9.33 2.44 -22.18
C ARG A 224 -9.48 3.52 -23.25
N GLU A 225 -10.68 4.06 -23.42
CA GLU A 225 -11.00 5.06 -24.45
C GLU A 225 -10.18 6.35 -24.29
N ILE A 226 -9.78 6.69 -23.07
CA ILE A 226 -8.99 7.88 -22.77
C ILE A 226 -7.50 7.65 -23.05
N CYS A 227 -7.01 6.42 -22.84
CA CYS A 227 -5.58 6.14 -22.78
C CYS A 227 -5.00 5.50 -24.06
N VAL A 228 -5.84 4.88 -24.90
CA VAL A 228 -5.40 4.16 -26.11
C VAL A 228 -5.52 5.01 -27.38
N GLY A 229 -6.24 6.13 -27.33
CA GLY A 229 -6.56 6.93 -28.53
C GLY A 229 -7.57 6.22 -29.44
N ASN A 230 -8.31 7.00 -30.23
CA ASN A 230 -9.04 6.49 -31.40
C ASN A 230 -8.16 6.65 -32.65
#